data_AF-A0A257KZN5-F1
#
_entry.id   AF-A0A257KZN5-F1
#
_cell.length_a   1.000
_cell.length_b   1.000
_cell.length_c   1.000
_cell.angle_alpha   90.00
_cell.angle_beta   90.00
_cell.angle_gamma   90.00
#
_symmetry.space_group_name_H-M   'P 1'
#
loop_
_entity.id
_entity.type
_entity.pdbx_description
1 polymer ?
#
loop_
_entity_poly.entity_id
_entity_poly.type
_entity_poly.pdbx_seq_one_letter_code
_entity_poly.pdbx_strand_id
1 'polypeptide(L)'
;MKKLFILSAFTLFVAMSCQKEEEVPADMMVMGTLVANPNLLFTSTTLSGANEAPANTSTASGTAAGTYNKTTKIIDLSVTYKDITPSNWHIHKAAVGVSGGVVFAFSTAEFKTPFVYKSPAALTDAQETDLLAGLYYVNIHSAKVPAGEIRGQIPFAASKATGSIEGSYNPNTKIITVKVNYSDITPTAWHIHKGGENESGPVVFDLGTSFSSGFSYTS
;
A
#
# COMPACT_ATOMS: atom_id res chain seq x y z
N MET A 1 26.65 64.16 28.63
CA MET A 1 25.34 64.25 29.32
C MET A 1 24.74 62.85 29.38
N LYS A 2 24.01 62.57 30.44
CA LYS A 2 23.78 61.24 31.05
C LYS A 2 22.54 60.51 30.49
N LYS A 3 22.67 59.18 30.40
CA LYS A 3 21.66 58.11 30.71
C LYS A 3 20.43 58.03 29.77
N LEU A 4 19.61 56.96 29.69
CA LEU A 4 19.39 55.76 30.50
C LEU A 4 18.56 54.74 29.69
N PHE A 5 18.74 53.45 29.93
CA PHE A 5 17.85 52.33 29.57
C PHE A 5 16.48 52.42 30.28
N ILE A 6 15.38 51.96 29.67
CA ILE A 6 14.30 51.19 30.35
C ILE A 6 13.61 50.23 29.35
N LEU A 7 13.49 48.97 29.77
CA LEU A 7 12.63 47.89 29.27
C LEU A 7 11.25 48.02 29.94
N SER A 8 10.12 47.91 29.23
CA SER A 8 8.83 47.69 29.89
C SER A 8 7.93 46.71 29.14
N ALA A 9 7.54 45.67 29.86
CA ALA A 9 6.43 44.78 29.56
C ALA A 9 5.11 45.56 29.45
N PHE A 10 4.18 45.07 28.63
CA PHE A 10 2.81 45.56 28.62
C PHE A 10 1.84 44.38 28.71
N THR A 11 1.11 44.33 29.83
CA THR A 11 0.03 43.37 30.07
C THR A 11 -1.31 44.10 29.93
N LEU A 12 -2.12 43.57 29.02
CA LEU A 12 -3.58 43.46 28.97
C LEU A 12 -4.47 44.69 29.32
N PHE A 13 -5.29 45.08 28.34
CA PHE A 13 -6.67 45.49 28.59
C PHE A 13 -7.58 44.80 27.57
N VAL A 14 -8.51 43.98 28.08
CA VAL A 14 -9.64 43.43 27.31
C VAL A 14 -10.65 44.56 27.11
N ALA A 15 -10.86 44.96 25.86
CA ALA A 15 -12.03 45.72 25.48
C ALA A 15 -12.98 44.77 24.73
N MET A 16 -14.10 44.44 25.38
CA MET A 16 -15.28 43.87 24.73
C MET A 16 -15.81 44.90 23.74
N SER A 17 -15.34 44.80 22.51
CA SER A 17 -15.97 45.38 21.34
C SER A 17 -16.61 44.21 20.59
N CYS A 18 -17.92 44.28 20.45
CA CYS A 18 -18.77 43.34 19.74
C CYS A 18 -18.19 43.06 18.34
N GLN A 19 -17.41 41.99 18.20
CA GLN A 19 -17.11 41.46 16.88
C GLN A 19 -18.37 40.72 16.46
N LYS A 20 -19.05 41.29 15.45
CA LYS A 20 -20.01 40.58 14.63
C LYS A 20 -19.46 39.18 14.40
N GLU A 21 -20.21 38.15 14.79
CA GLU A 21 -19.91 36.77 14.39
C GLU A 21 -19.76 36.82 12.87
N GLU A 22 -18.53 36.65 12.41
CA GLU A 22 -18.27 36.42 11.01
C GLU A 22 -18.88 35.05 10.78
N GLU A 23 -20.08 35.02 10.17
CA GLU A 23 -20.78 33.78 9.87
C GLU A 23 -19.81 32.88 9.12
N VAL A 24 -19.32 31.83 9.79
CA VAL A 24 -18.60 30.76 9.12
C VAL A 24 -19.57 30.25 8.07
N PRO A 25 -19.24 30.32 6.76
CA PRO A 25 -20.18 29.93 5.72
C PRO A 25 -20.71 28.54 6.05
N ALA A 26 -22.04 28.36 5.92
CA ALA A 26 -22.79 27.21 6.41
C ALA A 26 -22.31 25.83 5.89
N ASP A 27 -21.36 25.84 4.94
CA ASP A 27 -20.77 24.67 4.32
C ASP A 27 -19.23 24.76 4.38
N MET A 28 -18.64 24.39 5.52
CA MET A 28 -17.21 24.07 5.57
C MET A 28 -17.00 22.73 4.86
N MET A 29 -16.55 22.79 3.61
CA MET A 29 -16.29 21.61 2.76
C MET A 29 -15.00 20.94 3.21
N VAL A 30 -15.10 19.79 3.87
CA VAL A 30 -13.97 18.94 4.23
C VAL A 30 -13.76 17.94 3.10
N MET A 31 -12.73 18.17 2.28
CA MET A 31 -12.31 17.24 1.25
C MET A 31 -11.28 16.28 1.84
N GLY A 32 -11.75 15.11 2.28
CA GLY A 32 -10.89 14.01 2.71
C GLY A 32 -10.54 13.13 1.51
N THR A 33 -9.27 13.09 1.11
CA THR A 33 -8.82 12.09 0.14
C THR A 33 -8.74 10.74 0.87
N LEU A 34 -9.41 9.71 0.35
CA LEU A 34 -9.18 8.35 0.82
C LEU A 34 -7.74 8.00 0.49
N VAL A 35 -6.91 7.87 1.53
CA VAL A 35 -5.52 7.43 1.37
C VAL A 35 -5.56 5.97 0.97
N ALA A 36 -5.36 5.69 -0.32
CA ALA A 36 -5.20 4.34 -0.81
C ALA A 36 -4.11 3.64 0.02
N ASN A 37 -4.35 2.40 0.44
CA ASN A 37 -3.33 1.62 1.13
C ASN A 37 -2.09 1.58 0.24
N PRO A 38 -0.94 2.15 0.68
CA PRO A 38 0.24 2.19 -0.15
C PRO A 38 0.80 0.78 -0.39
N ASN A 39 0.41 -0.20 0.43
CA ASN A 39 0.78 -1.59 0.25
C ASN A 39 -0.17 -2.27 -0.73
N LEU A 40 0.40 -2.75 -1.84
CA LEU A 40 -0.23 -3.64 -2.79
C LEU A 40 0.16 -5.08 -2.47
N LEU A 41 -0.81 -5.99 -2.56
CA LEU A 41 -0.60 -7.41 -2.30
C LEU A 41 -0.21 -8.13 -3.59
N PHE A 42 0.84 -8.94 -3.57
CA PHE A 42 1.05 -9.94 -4.61
C PHE A 42 0.12 -11.10 -4.33
N THR A 43 -0.68 -11.47 -5.33
CA THR A 43 -1.47 -12.71 -5.25
C THR A 43 -0.49 -13.89 -5.13
N SER A 44 -0.86 -14.91 -4.35
CA SER A 44 -0.03 -16.12 -4.26
C SER A 44 0.10 -16.77 -5.64
N THR A 45 1.32 -17.09 -6.06
CA THR A 45 1.63 -17.79 -7.32
C THR A 45 2.26 -19.14 -7.04
N THR A 46 2.01 -20.12 -7.90
CA THR A 46 2.63 -21.45 -7.79
C THR A 46 3.89 -21.52 -8.63
N LEU A 47 4.94 -22.09 -8.06
CA LEU A 47 6.19 -22.42 -8.74
C LEU A 47 6.14 -23.87 -9.20
N SER A 48 6.45 -24.14 -10.46
CA SER A 48 6.52 -25.50 -11.00
C SER A 48 7.45 -25.59 -12.19
N GLY A 49 7.89 -26.81 -12.53
CA GLY A 49 8.67 -27.07 -13.74
C GLY A 49 7.91 -26.83 -15.04
N ALA A 50 6.58 -26.96 -15.01
CA ALA A 50 5.72 -26.65 -16.16
C ALA A 50 5.70 -25.15 -16.53
N ASN A 51 6.05 -24.29 -15.57
CA ASN A 51 6.12 -22.84 -15.78
C ASN A 51 7.49 -22.38 -16.31
N GLU A 52 8.49 -23.26 -16.36
CA GLU A 52 9.80 -22.95 -16.93
C GLU A 52 9.73 -22.70 -18.43
N ALA A 53 10.77 -22.07 -18.98
CA ALA A 53 10.90 -21.81 -20.40
C ALA A 53 12.31 -22.24 -20.89
N PRO A 54 12.45 -23.45 -21.49
CA PRO A 54 11.40 -24.44 -21.74
C PRO A 54 10.92 -25.16 -20.48
N ALA A 55 9.70 -25.68 -20.51
CA ALA A 55 9.12 -26.47 -19.41
C ALA A 55 9.94 -27.74 -19.15
N ASN A 56 9.99 -28.18 -17.89
CA ASN A 56 10.65 -29.41 -17.48
C ASN A 56 9.67 -30.33 -16.70
N THR A 57 10.09 -31.56 -16.42
CA THR A 57 9.26 -32.59 -15.77
C THR A 57 9.48 -32.70 -14.26
N SER A 58 10.07 -31.69 -13.62
CA SER A 58 10.29 -31.71 -12.17
C SER A 58 8.96 -31.79 -11.42
N THR A 59 8.94 -32.63 -10.38
CA THR A 59 7.83 -32.73 -9.43
C THR A 59 7.98 -31.74 -8.28
N ALA A 60 9.10 -31.01 -8.22
CA ALA A 60 9.29 -29.94 -7.26
C ALA A 60 8.21 -28.87 -7.45
N SER A 61 7.87 -28.20 -6.36
CA SER A 61 6.88 -27.13 -6.39
C SER A 61 7.12 -26.12 -5.29
N GLY A 62 6.52 -24.96 -5.44
CA GLY A 62 6.57 -23.91 -4.44
C GLY A 62 5.42 -22.93 -4.57
N THR A 63 5.41 -21.96 -3.66
CA THR A 63 4.52 -20.80 -3.72
C THR A 63 5.30 -19.55 -3.41
N ALA A 64 4.94 -18.43 -4.05
CA ALA A 64 5.47 -17.12 -3.73
C ALA A 64 4.31 -16.14 -3.51
N ALA A 65 4.41 -15.33 -2.45
CA ALA A 65 3.43 -14.31 -2.10
C ALA A 65 4.14 -13.16 -1.38
N GLY A 66 3.52 -11.99 -1.29
CA GLY A 66 4.14 -10.87 -0.59
C GLY A 66 3.42 -9.54 -0.81
N THR A 67 4.12 -8.44 -0.56
CA THR A 67 3.59 -7.09 -0.72
C THR A 67 4.60 -6.13 -1.36
N TYR A 68 4.08 -5.05 -1.95
CA TYR A 68 4.84 -3.92 -2.45
C TYR A 68 4.29 -2.62 -1.87
N ASN A 69 5.12 -1.83 -1.20
CA ASN A 69 4.72 -0.53 -0.70
C ASN A 69 5.06 0.56 -1.75
N LYS A 70 4.04 1.19 -2.34
CA LYS A 70 4.21 2.26 -3.35
C LYS A 70 4.85 3.54 -2.81
N THR A 71 4.78 3.79 -1.51
CA THR A 71 5.36 4.98 -0.88
C THR A 71 6.86 4.79 -0.65
N THR A 72 7.25 3.67 -0.07
CA THR A 72 8.67 3.36 0.23
C THR A 72 9.38 2.66 -0.92
N LYS A 73 8.62 2.19 -1.92
CA LYS A 73 9.05 1.32 -3.03
C LYS A 73 9.75 0.05 -2.57
N ILE A 74 9.36 -0.48 -1.41
CA ILE A 74 9.92 -1.70 -0.84
C ILE A 74 9.06 -2.90 -1.21
N ILE A 75 9.72 -3.97 -1.68
CA ILE A 75 9.12 -5.28 -1.89
C ILE A 75 9.39 -6.17 -0.67
N ASP A 76 8.37 -6.90 -0.23
CA ASP A 76 8.45 -7.97 0.77
C ASP A 76 7.90 -9.25 0.13
N LEU A 77 8.67 -10.33 0.10
CA LEU A 77 8.37 -11.58 -0.59
C LEU A 77 8.64 -12.76 0.32
N SER A 78 7.68 -13.67 0.41
CA SER A 78 7.81 -14.98 1.05
C SER A 78 7.69 -16.07 -0.01
N VAL A 79 8.63 -17.01 -0.01
CA VAL A 79 8.63 -18.16 -0.92
C VAL A 79 8.76 -19.44 -0.12
N THR A 80 7.88 -20.40 -0.41
CA THR A 80 8.01 -21.77 0.08
C THR A 80 8.24 -22.71 -1.08
N TYR A 81 8.97 -23.78 -0.85
CA TYR A 81 9.20 -24.83 -1.84
C TYR A 81 9.36 -26.20 -1.16
N LYS A 82 9.15 -27.25 -1.95
CA LYS A 82 9.28 -28.66 -1.57
C LYS A 82 9.91 -29.48 -2.68
N ASP A 83 10.48 -30.62 -2.29
CA ASP A 83 11.04 -31.64 -3.19
C ASP A 83 12.19 -31.13 -4.10
N ILE A 84 12.89 -30.10 -3.64
CA ILE A 84 14.05 -29.50 -4.32
C ILE A 84 15.15 -29.16 -3.30
N THR A 85 16.41 -29.34 -3.71
CA THR A 85 17.58 -28.80 -3.01
C THR A 85 18.15 -27.65 -3.84
N PRO A 86 17.86 -26.39 -3.47
CA PRO A 86 18.26 -25.25 -4.29
C PRO A 86 19.78 -25.12 -4.39
N SER A 87 20.28 -24.95 -5.61
CA SER A 87 21.68 -24.57 -5.89
C SER A 87 21.82 -23.09 -6.22
N ASN A 88 20.76 -22.48 -6.74
CA ASN A 88 20.67 -21.06 -6.99
C ASN A 88 19.21 -20.58 -6.96
N TRP A 89 19.00 -19.30 -6.75
CA TRP A 89 17.69 -18.68 -6.83
C TRP A 89 17.79 -17.18 -7.14
N HIS A 90 16.94 -16.75 -8.06
CA HIS A 90 16.81 -15.36 -8.45
C HIS A 90 15.35 -14.91 -8.61
N ILE A 91 15.16 -13.59 -8.65
CA ILE A 91 14.04 -12.95 -9.33
C ILE A 91 14.55 -12.45 -10.67
N HIS A 92 13.86 -12.82 -11.74
CA HIS A 92 14.18 -12.43 -13.11
C HIS A 92 13.11 -11.49 -13.68
N LYS A 93 13.42 -10.85 -14.82
CA LYS A 93 12.49 -10.05 -15.61
C LYS A 93 12.22 -10.63 -16.99
N ALA A 94 11.01 -11.12 -17.22
CA ALA A 94 10.44 -11.36 -18.54
C ALA A 94 8.92 -11.56 -18.47
N ALA A 95 8.26 -11.48 -19.62
CA ALA A 95 6.89 -11.93 -19.78
C ALA A 95 6.74 -13.44 -19.46
N VAL A 96 5.50 -13.85 -19.17
CA VAL A 96 5.16 -15.26 -18.94
C VAL A 96 5.59 -16.12 -20.13
N GLY A 97 6.24 -17.25 -19.85
CA GLY A 97 6.71 -18.19 -20.88
C GLY A 97 8.02 -17.78 -21.59
N VAL A 98 8.60 -16.64 -21.25
CA VAL A 98 9.89 -16.17 -21.79
C VAL A 98 10.94 -16.15 -20.68
N SER A 99 12.19 -16.50 -20.99
CA SER A 99 13.32 -16.41 -20.06
C SER A 99 13.95 -15.03 -20.10
N GLY A 100 14.31 -14.52 -18.93
CA GLY A 100 14.76 -13.15 -18.72
C GLY A 100 16.07 -13.03 -17.95
N GLY A 101 16.60 -11.82 -17.89
CA GLY A 101 17.78 -11.50 -17.08
C GLY A 101 17.47 -11.48 -15.58
N VAL A 102 18.49 -11.69 -14.75
CA VAL A 102 18.42 -11.59 -13.28
C VAL A 102 18.24 -10.13 -12.86
N VAL A 103 17.29 -9.89 -11.96
CA VAL A 103 17.04 -8.58 -11.33
C VAL A 103 17.51 -8.58 -9.88
N PHE A 104 17.16 -9.63 -9.14
CA PHE A 104 17.60 -9.83 -7.77
C PHE A 104 18.27 -11.19 -7.65
N ALA A 105 19.48 -11.19 -7.10
CA ALA A 105 20.26 -12.38 -6.82
C ALA A 105 20.42 -12.55 -5.30
N PHE A 106 20.33 -13.80 -4.85
CA PHE A 106 20.38 -14.14 -3.44
C PHE A 106 21.56 -15.07 -3.17
N SER A 107 22.13 -14.98 -1.98
CA SER A 107 23.22 -15.85 -1.57
C SER A 107 22.69 -17.23 -1.19
N THR A 108 23.51 -18.26 -1.41
CA THR A 108 23.13 -19.66 -1.12
C THR A 108 22.83 -19.92 0.36
N ALA A 109 23.42 -19.12 1.26
CA ALA A 109 23.14 -19.17 2.70
C ALA A 109 21.69 -18.81 3.05
N GLU A 110 20.99 -18.13 2.15
CA GLU A 110 19.61 -17.71 2.34
C GLU A 110 18.62 -18.78 1.87
N PHE A 111 19.05 -19.84 1.19
CA PHE A 111 18.15 -20.85 0.60
C PHE A 111 17.55 -21.79 1.66
N LYS A 112 16.57 -21.25 2.37
CA LYS A 112 15.72 -21.94 3.34
C LYS A 112 14.25 -21.77 2.95
N THR A 113 13.40 -22.69 3.38
CA THR A 113 11.95 -22.61 3.19
C THR A 113 11.27 -22.51 4.56
N PRO A 114 10.44 -21.48 4.83
CA PRO A 114 10.17 -20.34 3.98
C PRO A 114 11.40 -19.44 3.84
N PHE A 115 11.62 -18.92 2.64
CA PHE A 115 12.49 -17.77 2.44
C PHE A 115 11.68 -16.51 2.56
N VAL A 116 12.27 -15.51 3.18
CA VAL A 116 11.70 -14.18 3.28
C VAL A 116 12.74 -13.20 2.75
N TYR A 117 12.32 -12.36 1.81
CA TYR A 117 13.13 -11.28 1.26
C TYR A 117 12.39 -9.97 1.38
N LYS A 118 13.11 -8.99 1.90
CA LYS A 118 12.73 -7.59 1.86
C LYS A 118 13.81 -6.84 1.11
N SER A 119 13.45 -6.03 0.12
CA SER A 119 14.48 -5.27 -0.60
C SER A 119 15.24 -4.36 0.36
N PRO A 120 16.58 -4.34 0.31
CA PRO A 120 17.39 -3.52 1.21
C PRO A 120 17.29 -2.02 0.90
N ALA A 121 16.78 -1.69 -0.29
CA ALA A 121 16.56 -0.33 -0.76
C ALA A 121 15.25 -0.25 -1.56
N ALA A 122 14.80 0.99 -1.78
CA ALA A 122 13.71 1.32 -2.69
C ALA A 122 14.02 0.79 -4.10
N LEU A 123 13.02 0.20 -4.74
CA LEU A 123 13.09 -0.12 -6.17
C LEU A 123 13.25 1.17 -6.97
N THR A 124 14.04 1.09 -8.05
CA THR A 124 14.10 2.16 -9.06
C THR A 124 12.76 2.29 -9.79
N ASP A 125 12.49 3.43 -10.42
CA ASP A 125 11.25 3.67 -11.15
C ASP A 125 11.03 2.66 -12.29
N ALA A 126 12.11 2.25 -12.96
CA ALA A 126 12.07 1.20 -13.97
C ALA A 126 11.70 -0.16 -13.34
N GLN A 127 12.29 -0.49 -12.20
CA GLN A 127 11.98 -1.75 -11.51
C GLN A 127 10.56 -1.78 -10.96
N GLU A 128 10.05 -0.66 -10.47
CA GLU A 128 8.65 -0.50 -10.08
C GLU A 128 7.75 -0.71 -11.29
N THR A 129 7.99 -0.02 -12.39
CA THR A 129 7.20 -0.16 -13.62
C THR A 129 7.13 -1.62 -14.09
N ASP A 130 8.27 -2.32 -14.11
CA ASP A 130 8.36 -3.72 -14.49
C ASP A 130 7.61 -4.65 -13.50
N LEU A 131 7.70 -4.37 -12.19
CA LEU A 131 6.96 -5.10 -11.15
C LEU A 131 5.45 -4.91 -11.30
N LEU A 132 5.00 -3.66 -11.46
CA LEU A 132 3.58 -3.31 -11.62
C LEU A 132 2.99 -3.89 -12.92
N ALA A 133 3.83 -4.10 -13.94
CA ALA A 133 3.47 -4.77 -15.20
C ALA A 133 3.46 -6.31 -15.10
N GLY A 134 3.81 -6.89 -13.94
CA GLY A 134 3.83 -8.33 -13.73
C GLY A 134 4.97 -9.04 -14.47
N LEU A 135 6.07 -8.34 -14.78
CA LEU A 135 7.19 -8.89 -15.56
C LEU A 135 8.21 -9.65 -14.70
N TYR A 136 8.03 -9.73 -13.39
CA TYR A 136 8.95 -10.45 -12.52
C TYR A 136 8.49 -11.87 -12.23
N TYR A 137 9.47 -12.77 -12.16
CA TYR A 137 9.24 -14.16 -11.78
C TYR A 137 10.33 -14.68 -10.85
N VAL A 138 9.91 -15.55 -9.94
CA VAL A 138 10.79 -16.33 -9.05
C VAL A 138 11.25 -17.57 -9.82
N ASN A 139 12.54 -17.88 -9.79
CA ASN A 139 13.12 -19.05 -10.46
C ASN A 139 14.16 -19.74 -9.56
N ILE A 140 13.87 -20.98 -9.16
CA ILE A 140 14.74 -21.76 -8.27
C ILE A 140 15.41 -22.87 -9.09
N HIS A 141 16.72 -22.96 -8.95
CA HIS A 141 17.58 -23.91 -9.66
C HIS A 141 18.03 -25.03 -8.73
N SER A 142 18.36 -26.19 -9.28
CA SER A 142 19.08 -27.24 -8.57
C SER A 142 20.27 -27.73 -9.38
N ALA A 143 21.08 -28.60 -8.77
CA ALA A 143 22.14 -29.30 -9.48
C ALA A 143 21.60 -30.19 -10.62
N LYS A 144 20.36 -30.69 -10.52
CA LYS A 144 19.74 -31.55 -11.54
C LYS A 144 19.21 -30.75 -12.73
N VAL A 145 18.69 -29.55 -12.46
CA VAL A 145 18.15 -28.65 -13.49
C VAL A 145 18.77 -27.25 -13.34
N PRO A 146 20.04 -27.05 -13.79
CA PRO A 146 20.77 -25.82 -13.55
C PRO A 146 20.18 -24.59 -14.25
N ALA A 147 19.46 -24.80 -15.37
CA ALA A 147 18.81 -23.72 -16.11
C ALA A 147 17.58 -23.12 -15.39
N GLY A 148 17.05 -23.81 -14.36
CA GLY A 148 15.82 -23.46 -13.66
C GLY A 148 14.97 -24.70 -13.47
N GLU A 149 14.70 -25.09 -12.21
CA GLU A 149 13.88 -26.26 -11.91
C GLU A 149 12.41 -25.89 -11.73
N ILE A 150 12.11 -24.81 -11.00
CA ILE A 150 10.74 -24.33 -10.79
C ILE A 150 10.62 -22.81 -10.90
N ARG A 151 9.58 -22.36 -11.61
CA ARG A 151 9.30 -20.94 -11.89
C ARG A 151 7.88 -20.55 -11.51
N GLY A 152 7.71 -19.33 -11.02
CA GLY A 152 6.40 -18.72 -10.78
C GLY A 152 6.44 -17.22 -11.09
N GLN A 153 5.54 -16.75 -11.96
CA GLN A 153 5.40 -15.32 -12.23
C GLN A 153 4.81 -14.64 -11.00
N ILE A 154 5.39 -13.52 -10.55
CA ILE A 154 4.86 -12.70 -9.44
C ILE A 154 3.67 -11.91 -9.99
N PRO A 155 2.42 -12.25 -9.63
CA PRO A 155 1.26 -11.56 -10.16
C PRO A 155 1.16 -10.23 -9.43
N PHE A 156 1.03 -9.17 -10.22
CA PHE A 156 0.72 -7.86 -9.70
C PHE A 156 -0.72 -7.52 -10.01
N ALA A 157 -1.59 -7.66 -9.01
CA ALA A 157 -2.90 -7.04 -9.05
C ALA A 157 -2.78 -5.70 -8.32
N ALA A 158 -2.49 -4.63 -9.05
CA ALA A 158 -2.77 -3.31 -8.52
C ALA A 158 -4.25 -3.32 -8.13
N SER A 159 -4.56 -3.04 -6.85
CA SER A 159 -5.93 -2.78 -6.49
C SER A 159 -6.41 -1.64 -7.38
N LYS A 160 -7.41 -1.89 -8.21
CA LYS A 160 -8.07 -0.84 -8.99
C LYS A 160 -8.95 0.04 -8.09
N ALA A 161 -9.02 -0.30 -6.79
CA ALA A 161 -9.77 0.43 -5.80
C ALA A 161 -9.46 1.92 -5.86
N THR A 162 -10.49 2.71 -6.12
CA THR A 162 -10.44 4.16 -5.94
C THR A 162 -11.52 4.58 -4.96
N GLY A 163 -11.39 5.78 -4.40
CA GLY A 163 -12.51 6.42 -3.74
C GLY A 163 -12.23 7.86 -3.35
N SER A 164 -13.30 8.59 -3.03
CA SER A 164 -13.29 9.95 -2.51
C SER A 164 -14.31 10.10 -1.40
N ILE A 165 -14.02 11.01 -0.47
CA ILE A 165 -14.98 11.49 0.52
C ILE A 165 -15.14 13.01 0.33
N GLU A 166 -16.39 13.42 0.22
CA GLU A 166 -16.81 14.82 0.28
C GLU A 166 -17.66 14.99 1.53
N GLY A 167 -17.38 15.99 2.36
CA GLY A 167 -18.21 16.24 3.54
C GLY A 167 -18.46 17.72 3.79
N SER A 168 -19.58 18.01 4.42
CA SER A 168 -19.89 19.32 4.99
C SER A 168 -20.29 19.17 6.46
N TYR A 169 -20.00 20.19 7.25
CA TYR A 169 -20.49 20.33 8.62
C TYR A 169 -21.20 21.66 8.76
N ASN A 170 -22.45 21.61 9.21
CA ASN A 170 -23.22 22.79 9.53
C ASN A 170 -23.09 23.06 11.05
N PRO A 171 -22.39 24.14 11.47
CA PRO A 171 -22.15 24.40 12.89
C PRO A 171 -23.42 24.79 13.66
N ASN A 172 -24.45 25.30 12.97
CA ASN A 172 -25.69 25.75 13.58
C ASN A 172 -26.63 24.58 13.88
N THR A 173 -26.74 23.63 12.94
CA THR A 173 -27.57 22.42 13.11
C THR A 173 -26.79 21.27 13.73
N LYS A 174 -25.46 21.38 13.80
CA LYS A 174 -24.53 20.31 14.22
C LYS A 174 -24.64 19.05 13.36
N ILE A 175 -25.08 19.21 12.10
CA ILE A 175 -25.26 18.12 11.16
C ILE A 175 -23.98 17.97 10.33
N ILE A 176 -23.50 16.73 10.20
CA ILE A 176 -22.48 16.36 9.23
C ILE A 176 -23.16 15.65 8.06
N THR A 177 -22.85 16.07 6.84
CA THR A 177 -23.19 15.35 5.62
C THR A 177 -21.91 14.80 5.00
N VAL A 178 -21.90 13.50 4.69
CA VAL A 178 -20.77 12.84 4.03
C VAL A 178 -21.26 12.10 2.80
N LYS A 179 -20.61 12.35 1.66
CA LYS A 179 -20.75 11.57 0.44
C LYS A 179 -19.48 10.79 0.20
N VAL A 180 -19.66 9.52 -0.12
CA VAL A 180 -18.57 8.60 -0.35
C VAL A 180 -18.70 8.01 -1.75
N ASN A 181 -17.65 8.10 -2.54
CA ASN A 181 -17.54 7.40 -3.80
C ASN A 181 -16.42 6.37 -3.70
N TYR A 182 -16.63 5.17 -4.23
CA TYR A 182 -15.60 4.15 -4.37
C TYR A 182 -15.81 3.32 -5.63
N SER A 183 -14.75 2.65 -6.09
CA SER A 183 -14.77 1.68 -7.17
C SER A 183 -13.91 0.47 -6.81
N ASP A 184 -14.12 -0.66 -7.49
CA ASP A 184 -13.20 -1.83 -7.48
C ASP A 184 -12.85 -2.39 -6.08
N ILE A 185 -13.76 -2.20 -5.12
CA ILE A 185 -13.76 -2.85 -3.80
C ILE A 185 -15.14 -3.43 -3.51
N THR A 186 -15.16 -4.46 -2.68
CA THR A 186 -16.38 -4.92 -1.99
C THR A 186 -16.24 -4.48 -0.54
N PRO A 187 -16.84 -3.35 -0.13
CA PRO A 187 -16.72 -2.88 1.23
C PRO A 187 -17.36 -3.87 2.22
N THR A 188 -16.79 -3.96 3.41
CA THR A 188 -17.29 -4.82 4.50
C THR A 188 -17.74 -4.03 5.72
N ALA A 189 -17.27 -2.79 5.87
CA ALA A 189 -17.69 -1.82 6.89
C ALA A 189 -17.36 -0.40 6.43
N TRP A 190 -18.13 0.58 6.90
CA TRP A 190 -17.81 2.01 6.81
C TRP A 190 -17.97 2.67 8.16
N HIS A 191 -16.96 3.42 8.59
CA HIS A 191 -16.96 4.13 9.85
C HIS A 191 -16.03 5.35 9.79
N ILE A 192 -16.28 6.35 10.63
CA ILE A 192 -15.46 7.55 10.76
C ILE A 192 -14.60 7.42 12.01
N HIS A 193 -13.30 7.69 11.90
CA HIS A 193 -12.39 7.76 13.04
C HIS A 193 -12.13 9.21 13.45
N LYS A 194 -11.94 9.44 14.75
CA LYS A 194 -11.30 10.67 15.26
C LYS A 194 -9.80 10.42 15.36
N GLY A 195 -8.97 11.26 14.75
CA GLY A 195 -7.52 11.15 14.83
C GLY A 195 -6.81 12.43 14.41
N GLY A 196 -5.56 12.59 14.85
CA GLY A 196 -4.65 13.61 14.30
C GLY A 196 -4.25 13.26 12.87
N GLU A 197 -3.54 14.17 12.18
CA GLU A 197 -3.01 13.89 10.86
C GLU A 197 -2.12 12.64 10.90
N ASN A 198 -2.47 11.61 10.10
CA ASN A 198 -1.80 10.30 10.05
C ASN A 198 -1.89 9.44 11.31
N GLU A 199 -2.75 9.77 12.28
CA GLU A 199 -2.96 8.96 13.50
C GLU A 199 -4.34 8.31 13.49
N SER A 200 -4.41 6.98 13.57
CA SER A 200 -5.67 6.26 13.76
C SER A 200 -6.15 6.39 15.20
N GLY A 201 -7.26 7.09 15.44
CA GLY A 201 -7.92 7.07 16.76
C GLY A 201 -9.26 6.32 16.74
N PRO A 202 -10.10 6.46 17.78
CA PRO A 202 -11.30 5.65 17.95
C PRO A 202 -12.35 5.92 16.86
N VAL A 203 -13.17 4.91 16.58
CA VAL A 203 -14.39 5.07 15.76
C VAL A 203 -15.34 6.02 16.48
N VAL A 204 -15.82 7.03 15.77
CA VAL A 204 -16.77 8.03 16.27
C VAL A 204 -18.14 7.91 15.62
N PHE A 205 -18.22 7.36 14.40
CA PHE A 205 -19.49 7.04 13.74
C PHE A 205 -19.38 5.66 13.08
N ASP A 206 -20.24 4.73 13.48
CA ASP A 206 -20.43 3.45 12.81
C ASP A 206 -21.61 3.60 11.84
N LEU A 207 -21.34 3.52 10.55
CA LEU A 207 -22.30 3.79 9.48
C LEU A 207 -22.90 2.49 8.92
N GLY A 208 -22.58 1.34 9.52
CA GLY A 208 -23.20 0.05 9.22
C GLY A 208 -22.64 -0.67 8.00
N THR A 209 -23.47 -1.57 7.44
CA THR A 209 -23.06 -2.58 6.45
C THR A 209 -23.74 -2.45 5.08
N SER A 210 -24.51 -1.38 4.85
CA SER A 210 -25.22 -1.18 3.57
C SER A 210 -24.38 -0.33 2.63
N PHE A 211 -23.98 -0.89 1.50
CA PHE A 211 -22.95 -0.30 0.63
C PHE A 211 -23.44 -0.09 -0.80
N SER A 212 -23.44 1.16 -1.24
CA SER A 212 -23.47 1.53 -2.66
C SER A 212 -22.59 2.76 -2.86
N SER A 213 -21.81 2.81 -3.94
CA SER A 213 -21.03 4.02 -4.26
C SER A 213 -21.98 5.20 -4.49
N GLY A 214 -21.59 6.39 -4.03
CA GLY A 214 -22.41 7.61 -4.13
C GLY A 214 -23.46 7.77 -3.03
N PHE A 215 -23.43 6.94 -1.98
CA PHE A 215 -24.31 7.11 -0.83
C PHE A 215 -23.99 8.39 -0.07
N SER A 216 -25.02 8.97 0.55
CA SER A 216 -24.91 10.13 1.44
C SER A 216 -25.41 9.76 2.83
N TYR A 217 -24.65 10.14 3.85
CA TYR A 217 -25.04 9.99 5.25
C TYR A 217 -25.22 11.38 5.89
N THR A 218 -26.27 11.51 6.68
CA THR A 218 -26.59 12.70 7.47
C THR A 218 -26.85 12.27 8.91
N SER A 219 -26.07 12.82 9.85
CA SER A 219 -26.17 12.52 11.29
C SER A 219 -27.33 13.24 11.97
#